data_AF-A0A396QI57-F1
#
_entry.id   AF-A0A396QI57-F1
#
_cell.length_a   1.000
_cell.length_b   1.000
_cell.length_c   1.000
_cell.angle_alpha   90.00
_cell.angle_beta   90.00
_cell.angle_gamma   90.00
#
_symmetry.space_group_name_H-M   'P 1'
#
loop_
_entity.id
_entity.type
_entity.pdbx_description
1 polymer ?
#
loop_
_entity_poly.entity_id
_entity_poly.type
_entity_poly.pdbx_seq_one_letter_code
_entity_poly.pdbx_strand_id
1 'polypeptide(L)'
;MNYYVLTLFPEMIQQAAGASILGRAAKNGFITVEAVNIRDFSANKHMRVDDYPYGGGAGMVMEAEPVYRAVRAVEEKAGRTMRVVYLTPQGKVLNQTMVEEFAREEALVLLCGHYEGIDERVLEEVVTDYVSIGDYVLTGGELGAMVMIDAISRFVPGVLSNEESSQFESLQDNLLEYPHYTRPEIWHDRQVPPVLLSGDHKKIDEWRHQKSLERTKSRRPDLFRRSYRVSCIWHGDERTGGVAELLTEKLSRYGKVLNFNRRKLRNQGGLFGQQDLVIFVVPGQLPEQPPGDGLYQRLAGKDTLFVLLTVGGEERRADEEERLQLERKGFSELAVFEVPADVPEEKIERIALEIRKKILAIQIDM
;
A
#
# COMPACT_ATOMS: atom_id res chain seq x y z
N MET A 1 -9.47 13.84 -3.99
CA MET A 1 -9.84 12.48 -4.46
C MET A 1 -11.34 12.44 -4.75
N ASN A 2 -11.75 12.03 -5.95
CA ASN A 2 -13.16 11.95 -6.33
C ASN A 2 -13.58 10.49 -6.58
N TYR A 3 -14.62 10.02 -5.91
CA TYR A 3 -15.17 8.68 -6.11
C TYR A 3 -16.49 8.77 -6.87
N TYR A 4 -16.60 8.05 -7.98
CA TYR A 4 -17.85 7.83 -8.69
C TYR A 4 -18.28 6.38 -8.48
N VAL A 5 -19.40 6.17 -7.81
CA VAL A 5 -19.92 4.82 -7.52
C VAL A 5 -21.08 4.54 -8.46
N LEU A 6 -20.87 3.63 -9.41
CA LEU A 6 -21.89 3.22 -10.37
C LEU A 6 -22.64 2.06 -9.74
N THR A 7 -23.91 2.29 -9.40
CA THR A 7 -24.69 1.36 -8.58
C THR A 7 -26.18 1.39 -8.95
N LEU A 8 -26.88 0.37 -8.51
CA LEU A 8 -28.34 0.31 -8.50
C LEU A 8 -28.95 0.91 -7.21
N PHE A 9 -28.15 1.22 -6.19
CA PHE A 9 -28.61 1.64 -4.87
C PHE A 9 -27.85 2.88 -4.38
N PRO A 10 -28.01 4.04 -5.05
CA PRO A 10 -27.25 5.25 -4.73
C PRO A 10 -27.44 5.74 -3.29
N GLU A 11 -28.64 5.57 -2.73
CA GLU A 11 -28.95 5.99 -1.35
C GLU A 11 -28.07 5.28 -0.31
N MET A 12 -27.74 4.00 -0.52
CA MET A 12 -26.89 3.23 0.38
C MET A 12 -25.47 3.82 0.46
N ILE A 13 -24.93 4.22 -0.68
CA ILE A 13 -23.61 4.84 -0.79
C ILE A 13 -23.62 6.23 -0.14
N GLN A 14 -24.61 7.05 -0.48
CA GLN A 14 -24.71 8.43 0.03
C GLN A 14 -24.86 8.46 1.56
N GLN A 15 -25.69 7.58 2.13
CA GLN A 15 -25.88 7.49 3.57
C GLN A 15 -24.59 7.05 4.29
N ALA A 16 -23.89 6.05 3.76
CA ALA A 16 -22.65 5.56 4.36
C ALA A 16 -21.51 6.59 4.25
N ALA A 17 -21.35 7.22 3.08
CA ALA A 17 -20.33 8.25 2.85
C ALA A 17 -20.56 9.53 3.65
N GLY A 18 -21.82 9.83 4.01
CA GLY A 18 -22.18 10.99 4.83
C GLY A 18 -21.83 10.87 6.32
N ALA A 19 -21.39 9.70 6.79
CA ALA A 19 -21.16 9.43 8.21
C ALA A 19 -19.67 9.54 8.62
N SER A 20 -19.44 9.75 9.92
CA SER A 20 -18.12 9.65 10.55
C SER A 20 -17.00 10.46 9.86
N ILE A 21 -15.82 9.86 9.64
CA ILE A 21 -14.65 10.50 9.03
C ILE A 21 -14.87 10.83 7.56
N LEU A 22 -15.56 9.98 6.80
CA LEU A 22 -15.88 10.21 5.39
C LEU A 22 -16.78 11.43 5.22
N GLY A 23 -17.82 11.55 6.05
CA GLY A 23 -18.70 12.72 6.03
C GLY A 23 -17.97 14.02 6.36
N ARG A 24 -17.04 13.99 7.33
CA ARG A 24 -16.18 15.15 7.65
C ARG A 24 -15.23 15.48 6.50
N ALA A 25 -14.60 14.47 5.90
CA ALA A 25 -13.69 14.65 4.78
C ALA A 25 -14.40 15.24 3.56
N ALA A 26 -15.61 14.75 3.25
CA ALA A 26 -16.45 15.28 2.18
C ALA A 26 -16.87 16.72 2.44
N LYS A 27 -17.32 17.03 3.67
CA LYS A 27 -17.69 18.41 4.06
C LYS A 27 -16.53 19.40 3.96
N ASN A 28 -15.31 18.93 4.22
CA ASN A 28 -14.10 19.74 4.14
C ASN A 28 -13.46 19.76 2.73
N GLY A 29 -14.03 19.04 1.76
CA GLY A 29 -13.57 19.04 0.37
C GLY A 29 -12.33 18.19 0.09
N PHE A 30 -11.90 17.32 1.00
CA PHE A 30 -10.77 16.42 0.76
C PHE A 30 -11.15 15.26 -0.18
N ILE A 31 -12.39 14.79 -0.05
CA ILE A 31 -12.96 13.74 -0.90
C ILE A 31 -14.32 14.19 -1.46
N THR A 32 -14.73 13.59 -2.58
CA THR A 32 -16.12 13.63 -3.05
C THR A 32 -16.60 12.21 -3.32
N VAL A 33 -17.87 11.93 -3.02
CA VAL A 33 -18.50 10.63 -3.33
C VAL A 33 -19.79 10.90 -4.09
N GLU A 34 -19.80 10.56 -5.36
CA GLU A 34 -20.94 10.69 -6.26
C GLU A 34 -21.49 9.31 -6.58
N ALA A 35 -22.71 9.03 -6.11
CA ALA A 35 -23.41 7.81 -6.46
C ALA A 35 -24.21 8.02 -7.75
N VAL A 36 -23.82 7.29 -8.80
CA VAL A 36 -24.41 7.34 -10.14
C VAL A 36 -25.34 6.14 -10.31
N ASN A 37 -26.63 6.41 -10.50
CA ASN A 37 -27.62 5.35 -10.69
C ASN A 37 -27.56 4.83 -12.13
N ILE A 38 -27.15 3.57 -12.31
CA ILE A 38 -27.02 2.95 -13.65
C ILE A 38 -28.37 2.92 -14.39
N ARG A 39 -29.48 2.90 -13.65
CA ARG A 39 -30.83 2.93 -14.24
C ARG A 39 -31.08 4.16 -15.09
N ASP A 40 -30.46 5.29 -14.76
CA ASP A 40 -30.62 6.56 -15.46
C ASP A 40 -30.11 6.50 -16.92
N PHE A 41 -29.33 5.47 -17.24
CA PHE A 41 -28.72 5.23 -18.56
C PHE A 41 -29.43 4.14 -19.36
N SER A 42 -30.51 3.57 -18.83
CA SER A 42 -31.33 2.59 -19.53
C SER A 42 -31.96 3.19 -20.79
N ALA A 43 -31.94 2.44 -21.90
CA ALA A 43 -32.71 2.78 -23.10
C ALA A 43 -34.20 2.45 -22.96
N ASN A 44 -34.60 1.75 -21.88
CA ASN A 44 -35.96 1.29 -21.66
C ASN A 44 -36.76 2.31 -20.86
N LYS A 45 -38.00 2.60 -21.29
CA LYS A 45 -38.96 3.45 -20.59
C LYS A 45 -39.26 3.02 -19.14
N HIS A 46 -38.99 1.76 -18.80
CA HIS A 46 -39.17 1.20 -17.46
C HIS A 46 -37.88 1.19 -16.63
N MET A 47 -36.78 1.78 -17.12
CA MET A 47 -35.50 1.87 -16.42
C MET A 47 -34.92 0.51 -16.02
N ARG A 48 -35.23 -0.53 -16.82
CA ARG A 48 -34.70 -1.88 -16.66
C ARG A 48 -33.25 -1.92 -17.13
N VAL A 49 -32.40 -2.63 -16.39
CA VAL A 49 -30.95 -2.68 -16.63
C VAL A 49 -30.41 -4.11 -16.54
N ASP A 50 -31.29 -5.10 -16.62
CA ASP A 50 -30.96 -6.51 -16.44
C ASP A 50 -31.86 -7.39 -17.29
N ASP A 51 -31.31 -8.47 -17.83
CA ASP A 51 -32.08 -9.49 -18.57
C ASP A 51 -31.62 -10.91 -18.26
N TYR A 52 -32.35 -11.90 -18.77
CA TYR A 52 -32.00 -13.30 -18.62
C TYR A 52 -30.66 -13.61 -19.31
N PRO A 53 -29.81 -14.44 -18.70
CA PRO A 53 -28.54 -14.83 -19.30
C PRO A 53 -28.76 -15.67 -20.57
N TYR A 54 -27.99 -15.39 -21.62
CA TYR A 54 -27.83 -16.33 -22.73
C TYR A 54 -27.20 -17.64 -22.23
N GLY A 55 -27.63 -18.77 -22.79
CA GLY A 55 -27.21 -20.11 -22.34
C GLY A 55 -28.09 -20.73 -21.24
N GLY A 56 -29.07 -19.97 -20.71
CA GLY A 56 -29.92 -20.41 -19.62
C GLY A 56 -29.24 -20.29 -18.25
N GLY A 57 -29.99 -20.57 -17.18
CA GLY A 57 -29.54 -20.35 -15.80
C GLY A 57 -30.61 -19.66 -14.97
N ALA A 58 -30.44 -19.66 -13.65
CA ALA A 58 -31.25 -18.85 -12.75
C ALA A 58 -30.65 -17.44 -12.63
N GLY A 59 -31.48 -16.46 -12.24
CA GLY A 59 -31.04 -15.10 -12.00
C GLY A 59 -31.08 -14.19 -13.24
N MET A 60 -30.54 -12.99 -13.07
CA MET A 60 -30.50 -11.92 -14.07
C MET A 60 -29.06 -11.46 -14.25
N VAL A 61 -28.72 -10.91 -15.41
CA VAL A 61 -27.42 -10.31 -15.70
C VAL A 61 -27.64 -8.85 -16.08
N MET A 62 -26.83 -7.95 -15.53
CA MET A 62 -26.91 -6.54 -15.89
C MET A 62 -26.50 -6.33 -17.35
N GLU A 63 -27.30 -5.55 -18.07
CA GLU A 63 -27.12 -5.24 -19.49
C GLU A 63 -25.85 -4.40 -19.73
N ALA A 64 -25.16 -4.66 -20.85
CA ALA A 64 -23.93 -3.97 -21.22
C ALA A 64 -24.12 -2.46 -21.43
N GLU A 65 -25.16 -2.07 -22.17
CA GLU A 65 -25.33 -0.69 -22.66
C GLU A 65 -25.55 0.35 -21.55
N PRO A 66 -26.41 0.13 -20.53
CA PRO A 66 -26.56 1.08 -19.43
C PRO A 66 -25.28 1.27 -18.63
N VAL A 67 -24.51 0.20 -18.40
CA VAL A 67 -23.22 0.26 -17.71
C VAL A 67 -22.20 1.07 -18.52
N TYR A 68 -22.09 0.77 -19.82
CA TYR A 68 -21.20 1.50 -20.72
C TYR A 68 -21.49 3.01 -20.71
N ARG A 69 -22.76 3.38 -20.88
CA ARG A 69 -23.20 4.78 -20.88
C ARG A 69 -22.93 5.48 -19.55
N ALA A 70 -23.15 4.79 -18.43
CA ALA A 70 -22.86 5.34 -17.10
C ALA A 70 -21.36 5.66 -16.94
N VAL A 71 -20.47 4.76 -17.39
CA VAL A 71 -19.02 5.00 -17.38
C VAL A 71 -18.66 6.18 -18.27
N ARG A 72 -19.16 6.21 -19.52
CA ARG A 72 -18.85 7.30 -20.47
C ARG A 72 -19.34 8.66 -19.99
N ALA A 73 -20.49 8.73 -19.34
CA ALA A 73 -21.00 9.97 -18.76
C ALA A 73 -20.10 10.51 -17.65
N VAL A 74 -19.54 9.63 -16.81
CA VAL A 74 -18.57 10.02 -15.77
C VAL A 74 -17.27 10.49 -16.40
N GLU A 75 -16.75 9.79 -17.41
CA GLU A 75 -15.53 10.19 -18.12
C GLU A 75 -15.69 11.52 -18.86
N GLU A 76 -16.84 11.75 -19.52
CA GLU A 76 -17.16 13.02 -20.18
C GLU A 76 -17.18 14.15 -19.16
N LYS A 77 -17.84 13.95 -18.02
CA LYS A 77 -17.87 14.92 -16.91
C LYS A 77 -16.48 15.20 -16.34
N ALA A 78 -15.62 14.18 -16.25
CA ALA A 78 -14.24 14.31 -15.77
C ALA A 78 -13.28 14.88 -16.83
N GLY A 79 -13.67 14.89 -18.12
CA GLY A 79 -12.83 15.31 -19.24
C GLY A 79 -11.65 14.37 -19.52
N ARG A 80 -11.67 13.14 -19.02
CA ARG A 80 -10.61 12.13 -19.20
C ARG A 80 -11.13 10.71 -19.02
N THR A 81 -10.38 9.74 -19.54
CA THR A 81 -10.62 8.34 -19.22
C THR A 81 -10.35 8.08 -17.74
N MET A 82 -11.14 7.18 -17.17
CA MET A 82 -11.12 6.91 -15.74
C MET A 82 -10.64 5.49 -15.46
N ARG A 83 -9.98 5.30 -14.32
CA ARG A 83 -9.68 3.98 -13.80
C ARG A 83 -10.98 3.40 -13.21
N VAL A 84 -11.46 2.31 -13.79
CA VAL A 84 -12.74 1.67 -13.44
C VAL A 84 -12.46 0.36 -12.72
N VAL A 85 -12.78 0.35 -11.43
CA VAL A 85 -12.62 -0.83 -10.57
C VAL A 85 -13.96 -1.55 -10.48
N TYR A 86 -14.02 -2.78 -10.97
CA TYR A 86 -15.17 -3.67 -10.79
C TYR A 86 -15.04 -4.46 -9.49
N LEU A 87 -16.06 -4.35 -8.65
CA LEU A 87 -16.13 -5.04 -7.36
C LEU A 87 -16.69 -6.44 -7.58
N THR A 88 -15.82 -7.45 -7.52
CA THR A 88 -16.15 -8.84 -7.86
C THR A 88 -15.35 -9.84 -7.03
N PRO A 89 -15.94 -10.98 -6.60
CA PRO A 89 -15.18 -12.04 -5.94
C PRO A 89 -14.12 -12.69 -6.84
N GLN A 90 -14.18 -12.48 -8.16
CA GLN A 90 -13.20 -12.99 -9.13
C GLN A 90 -11.92 -12.15 -9.20
N GLY A 91 -11.94 -10.95 -8.59
CA GLY A 91 -10.83 -10.01 -8.62
C GLY A 91 -9.68 -10.36 -7.68
N LYS A 92 -8.60 -9.60 -7.78
CA LYS A 92 -7.51 -9.66 -6.79
C LYS A 92 -8.04 -9.22 -5.43
N VAL A 93 -7.70 -9.96 -4.38
CA VAL A 93 -8.11 -9.61 -3.02
C VAL A 93 -7.44 -8.30 -2.59
N LEU A 94 -8.26 -7.33 -2.21
CA LEU A 94 -7.86 -6.02 -1.73
C LEU A 94 -6.86 -6.16 -0.59
N ASN A 95 -5.74 -5.46 -0.71
CA ASN A 95 -4.69 -5.41 0.30
C ASN A 95 -4.19 -3.96 0.46
N GLN A 96 -3.39 -3.74 1.49
CA GLN A 96 -2.91 -2.41 1.86
C GLN A 96 -2.09 -1.74 0.75
N THR A 97 -1.29 -2.50 -0.01
CA THR A 97 -0.53 -1.98 -1.15
C THR A 97 -1.45 -1.48 -2.27
N MET A 98 -2.54 -2.20 -2.56
CA MET A 98 -3.55 -1.73 -3.53
C MET A 98 -4.27 -0.47 -3.04
N VAL A 99 -4.59 -0.37 -1.75
CA VAL A 99 -5.22 0.82 -1.15
C VAL A 99 -4.34 2.06 -1.35
N GLU A 100 -3.04 1.95 -1.05
CA GLU A 100 -2.08 3.05 -1.22
C GLU A 100 -1.86 3.42 -2.70
N GLU A 101 -1.93 2.44 -3.60
CA GLU A 101 -1.90 2.71 -5.03
C GLU A 101 -3.12 3.51 -5.46
N PHE A 102 -4.32 3.03 -5.12
CA PHE A 102 -5.57 3.71 -5.49
C PHE A 102 -5.68 5.10 -4.86
N ALA A 103 -5.10 5.34 -3.68
CA ALA A 103 -5.11 6.64 -3.01
C ALA A 103 -4.37 7.76 -3.76
N ARG A 104 -3.54 7.39 -4.74
CA ARG A 104 -2.77 8.32 -5.57
C ARG A 104 -3.52 8.81 -6.79
N GLU A 105 -4.65 8.20 -7.12
CA GLU A 105 -5.50 8.66 -8.19
C GLU A 105 -6.17 9.98 -7.81
N GLU A 106 -6.39 10.88 -8.76
CA GLU A 106 -7.22 12.06 -8.48
C GLU A 106 -8.70 11.67 -8.36
N ALA A 107 -9.10 10.63 -9.09
CA ALA A 107 -10.46 10.13 -9.13
C ALA A 107 -10.55 8.66 -9.55
N LEU A 108 -11.56 7.96 -9.05
CA LEU A 108 -11.82 6.53 -9.27
C LEU A 108 -13.29 6.29 -9.60
N VAL A 109 -13.53 5.33 -10.50
CA VAL A 109 -14.86 4.76 -10.75
C VAL A 109 -14.93 3.40 -10.05
N LEU A 110 -15.95 3.22 -9.19
CA LEU A 110 -16.24 1.97 -8.50
C LEU A 110 -17.54 1.39 -9.06
N LEU A 111 -17.42 0.34 -9.86
CA LEU A 111 -18.54 -0.32 -10.53
C LEU A 111 -19.11 -1.44 -9.65
N CYS A 112 -20.33 -1.26 -9.17
CA CYS A 112 -21.03 -2.23 -8.34
C CYS A 112 -21.87 -3.17 -9.21
N GLY A 113 -21.50 -4.45 -9.26
CA GLY A 113 -22.33 -5.50 -9.84
C GLY A 113 -23.50 -5.87 -8.93
N HIS A 114 -24.54 -6.43 -9.53
CA HIS A 114 -25.69 -7.01 -8.84
C HIS A 114 -26.19 -8.24 -9.60
N TYR A 115 -27.14 -8.96 -9.01
CA TYR A 115 -27.68 -10.21 -9.58
C TYR A 115 -26.56 -11.25 -9.79
N GLU A 116 -26.48 -11.92 -10.94
CA GLU A 116 -25.39 -12.85 -11.26
C GLU A 116 -24.11 -12.12 -11.71
N GLY A 117 -24.19 -10.82 -11.99
CA GLY A 117 -23.08 -10.00 -12.45
C GLY A 117 -23.47 -9.07 -13.60
N ILE A 118 -22.45 -8.63 -14.34
CA ILE A 118 -22.54 -7.72 -15.47
C ILE A 118 -22.12 -8.47 -16.73
N ASP A 119 -22.74 -8.15 -17.86
CA ASP A 119 -22.34 -8.69 -19.16
C ASP A 119 -20.82 -8.53 -19.41
N GLU A 120 -20.13 -9.64 -19.68
CA GLU A 120 -18.67 -9.68 -19.77
C GLU A 120 -18.11 -8.70 -20.82
N ARG A 121 -18.86 -8.45 -21.90
CA ARG A 121 -18.38 -7.60 -23.01
C ARG A 121 -18.15 -6.16 -22.58
N VAL A 122 -19.01 -5.62 -21.72
CA VAL A 122 -18.78 -4.25 -21.21
C VAL A 122 -17.65 -4.25 -20.19
N LEU A 123 -17.49 -5.32 -19.41
CA LEU A 123 -16.38 -5.44 -18.46
C LEU A 123 -15.03 -5.42 -19.19
N GLU A 124 -14.88 -6.21 -20.25
CA GLU A 124 -13.68 -6.22 -21.11
C GLU A 124 -13.39 -4.85 -21.75
N GLU A 125 -14.43 -4.06 -22.03
CA GLU A 125 -14.28 -2.76 -22.69
C GLU A 125 -13.93 -1.61 -21.72
N VAL A 126 -14.50 -1.61 -20.51
CA VAL A 126 -14.42 -0.42 -19.63
C VAL A 126 -13.67 -0.65 -18.31
N VAL A 127 -13.53 -1.90 -17.84
CA VAL A 127 -12.95 -2.18 -16.52
C VAL A 127 -11.42 -2.27 -16.63
N THR A 128 -10.73 -1.55 -15.74
CA THR A 128 -9.26 -1.58 -15.66
C THR A 128 -8.78 -2.54 -14.58
N ASP A 129 -9.57 -2.72 -13.51
CA ASP A 129 -9.18 -3.51 -12.35
C ASP A 129 -10.37 -4.32 -11.82
N TYR A 130 -10.12 -5.60 -11.53
CA TYR A 130 -11.07 -6.49 -10.87
C TYR A 130 -10.61 -6.67 -9.42
N VAL A 131 -11.46 -6.28 -8.46
CA VAL A 131 -11.08 -6.28 -7.03
C VAL A 131 -12.12 -7.03 -6.19
N SER A 132 -11.62 -7.97 -5.39
CA SER A 132 -12.39 -8.68 -4.37
C SER A 132 -12.09 -8.09 -2.99
N ILE A 133 -13.07 -8.02 -2.10
CA ILE A 133 -12.85 -7.66 -0.69
C ILE A 133 -12.71 -8.89 0.23
N GLY A 134 -12.67 -10.09 -0.35
CA GLY A 134 -12.36 -11.35 0.34
C GLY A 134 -13.10 -12.55 -0.24
N ASP A 135 -12.79 -13.72 0.29
CA ASP A 135 -13.26 -15.01 -0.23
C ASP A 135 -14.66 -15.37 0.29
N TYR A 136 -15.65 -14.57 -0.10
CA TYR A 136 -17.06 -14.72 0.23
C TYR A 136 -17.93 -14.00 -0.81
N VAL A 137 -19.23 -14.27 -0.81
CA VAL A 137 -20.20 -13.69 -1.78
C VAL A 137 -21.12 -12.70 -1.09
N LEU A 138 -21.31 -11.54 -1.70
CA LEU A 138 -22.26 -10.51 -1.29
C LEU A 138 -23.39 -10.37 -2.32
N THR A 139 -24.47 -9.69 -1.96
CA THR A 139 -25.61 -9.47 -2.86
C THR A 139 -25.34 -8.42 -3.94
N GLY A 140 -24.33 -7.58 -3.73
CA GLY A 140 -23.94 -6.51 -4.65
C GLY A 140 -22.59 -5.88 -4.27
N GLY A 141 -22.06 -5.05 -5.16
CA GLY A 141 -20.76 -4.41 -5.00
C GLY A 141 -20.71 -3.24 -4.02
N GLU A 142 -21.84 -2.75 -3.52
CA GLU A 142 -21.95 -1.49 -2.75
C GLU A 142 -21.13 -1.52 -1.46
N LEU A 143 -21.16 -2.62 -0.72
CA LEU A 143 -20.35 -2.79 0.49
C LEU A 143 -18.85 -2.84 0.14
N GLY A 144 -18.49 -3.49 -0.96
CA GLY A 144 -17.12 -3.53 -1.47
C GLY A 144 -16.62 -2.13 -1.83
N ALA A 145 -17.45 -1.34 -2.52
CA ALA A 145 -17.15 0.04 -2.85
C ALA A 145 -16.95 0.88 -1.58
N MET A 146 -17.83 0.75 -0.57
CA MET A 146 -17.67 1.51 0.68
C MET A 146 -16.43 1.09 1.49
N VAL A 147 -16.07 -0.19 1.50
CA VAL A 147 -14.81 -0.67 2.11
C VAL A 147 -13.61 -0.03 1.41
N MET A 148 -13.62 0.02 0.07
CA MET A 148 -12.54 0.66 -0.69
C MET A 148 -12.50 2.18 -0.44
N ILE A 149 -13.64 2.88 -0.49
CA ILE A 149 -13.69 4.33 -0.22
C ILE A 149 -13.14 4.63 1.17
N ASP A 150 -13.55 3.88 2.20
CA ASP A 150 -13.06 4.06 3.56
C ASP A 150 -11.55 3.85 3.63
N ALA A 151 -11.05 2.70 3.17
CA ALA A 151 -9.62 2.38 3.23
C ALA A 151 -8.76 3.38 2.45
N ILE A 152 -9.16 3.75 1.23
CA ILE A 152 -8.41 4.66 0.35
C ILE A 152 -8.43 6.09 0.91
N SER A 153 -9.59 6.57 1.39
CA SER A 153 -9.74 7.95 1.88
C SER A 153 -8.80 8.27 3.04
N ARG A 154 -8.42 7.27 3.85
CA ARG A 154 -7.47 7.43 4.96
C ARG A 154 -6.07 7.86 4.52
N PHE A 155 -5.71 7.57 3.27
CA PHE A 155 -4.43 7.95 2.65
C PHE A 155 -4.53 9.25 1.85
N VAL A 156 -5.72 9.86 1.74
CA VAL A 156 -5.88 11.15 1.08
C VAL A 156 -5.44 12.25 2.05
N PRO A 157 -4.49 13.13 1.66
CA PRO A 157 -4.02 14.22 2.51
C PRO A 157 -5.16 15.08 3.06
N GLY A 158 -5.12 15.34 4.37
CA GLY A 158 -6.12 16.14 5.08
C GLY A 158 -7.33 15.36 5.62
N VAL A 159 -7.55 14.10 5.22
CA VAL A 159 -8.68 13.30 5.75
C VAL A 159 -8.49 12.93 7.21
N LEU A 160 -7.31 12.45 7.59
CA LEU A 160 -6.95 12.17 8.99
C LEU A 160 -6.17 13.35 9.57
N SER A 161 -6.53 13.77 10.80
CA SER A 161 -5.95 14.95 11.45
C SER A 161 -4.53 14.73 12.00
N ASN A 162 -4.11 13.46 12.15
CA ASN A 162 -2.83 13.09 12.73
C ASN A 162 -2.07 12.25 11.72
N GLU A 163 -0.99 12.79 11.16
CA GLU A 163 -0.13 12.09 10.19
C GLU A 163 0.43 10.77 10.76
N GLU A 164 0.75 10.71 12.06
CA GLU A 164 1.20 9.46 12.70
C GLU A 164 0.15 8.34 12.69
N SER A 165 -1.15 8.68 12.66
CA SER A 165 -2.23 7.68 12.73
C SER A 165 -2.53 7.03 11.38
N SER A 166 -2.19 7.68 10.26
CA SER A 166 -2.27 7.06 8.93
C SER A 166 -0.98 6.33 8.56
N GLN A 167 0.17 6.78 9.08
CA GLN A 167 1.47 6.25 8.72
C GLN A 167 1.80 4.91 9.38
N PHE A 168 1.23 4.58 10.56
CA PHE A 168 1.71 3.47 11.39
C PHE A 168 0.64 2.56 12.01
N GLU A 169 0.04 1.67 11.21
CA GLU A 169 -1.04 0.76 11.61
C GLU A 169 -0.79 -0.73 11.29
N SER A 170 -1.78 -1.57 11.61
CA SER A 170 -1.75 -3.00 11.26
C SER A 170 -1.56 -3.17 9.76
N LEU A 171 -0.88 -4.24 9.38
CA LEU A 171 -0.54 -4.66 8.01
C LEU A 171 0.61 -3.87 7.38
N GLN A 172 1.01 -2.72 7.92
CA GLN A 172 2.32 -2.17 7.63
C GLN A 172 3.40 -3.09 8.22
N ASP A 173 4.52 -3.23 7.52
CA ASP A 173 5.57 -4.22 7.82
C ASP A 173 5.08 -5.70 7.81
N ASN A 174 3.86 -5.98 7.31
CA ASN A 174 3.15 -7.25 7.52
C ASN A 174 3.02 -7.62 9.02
N LEU A 175 2.87 -6.64 9.90
CA LEU A 175 2.68 -6.84 11.33
C LEU A 175 1.31 -6.35 11.80
N LEU A 176 0.71 -7.06 12.75
CA LEU A 176 -0.49 -6.60 13.47
C LEU A 176 -0.10 -5.58 14.54
N GLU A 177 -0.97 -4.61 14.82
CA GLU A 177 -0.73 -3.65 15.89
C GLU A 177 -0.58 -4.32 17.26
N TYR A 178 0.22 -3.66 18.11
CA TYR A 178 0.34 -3.99 19.54
C TYR A 178 -0.98 -3.76 20.30
N PRO A 179 -1.15 -4.33 21.51
CA PRO A 179 -2.31 -4.04 22.34
C PRO A 179 -2.33 -2.57 22.79
N HIS A 180 -3.48 -1.93 22.61
CA HIS A 180 -3.76 -0.61 23.13
C HIS A 180 -4.42 -0.69 24.50
N TYR A 181 -4.12 0.29 25.34
CA TYR A 181 -4.69 0.46 26.67
C TYR A 181 -5.10 1.93 26.85
N THR A 182 -6.20 2.15 27.55
CA THR A 182 -6.65 3.50 27.91
C THR A 182 -7.09 3.50 29.36
N ARG A 183 -7.41 4.68 29.88
CA ARG A 183 -7.86 4.88 31.26
C ARG A 183 -9.15 4.09 31.52
N PRO A 184 -9.34 3.56 32.74
CA PRO A 184 -8.48 3.68 33.93
C PRO A 184 -7.26 2.74 33.95
N GLU A 185 -6.23 3.04 34.77
CA GLU A 185 -5.01 2.21 34.87
C GLU A 185 -5.26 0.79 35.36
N ILE A 186 -6.28 0.59 36.20
CA ILE A 186 -6.72 -0.70 36.69
C ILE A 186 -8.21 -0.81 36.36
N TRP A 187 -8.55 -1.81 35.56
CA TRP A 187 -9.93 -2.18 35.27
C TRP A 187 -10.20 -3.58 35.84
N HIS A 188 -11.06 -3.65 36.85
CA HIS A 188 -11.15 -4.80 37.76
C HIS A 188 -9.80 -5.08 38.44
N ASP A 189 -9.21 -6.26 38.23
CA ASP A 189 -7.88 -6.62 38.74
C ASP A 189 -6.84 -6.69 37.60
N ARG A 190 -7.11 -6.04 36.47
CA ARG A 190 -6.22 -6.01 35.30
C ARG A 190 -5.56 -4.65 35.19
N GLN A 191 -4.25 -4.62 35.42
CA GLN A 191 -3.43 -3.42 35.34
C GLN A 191 -2.90 -3.20 33.92
N VAL A 192 -2.84 -1.94 33.49
CA VAL A 192 -2.06 -1.52 32.31
C VAL A 192 -0.59 -1.92 32.48
N PRO A 193 0.08 -2.44 31.44
CA PRO A 193 1.50 -2.79 31.52
C PRO A 193 2.36 -1.65 32.08
N PRO A 194 3.16 -1.86 33.14
CA PRO A 194 3.90 -0.79 33.81
C PRO A 194 4.83 0.02 32.90
N VAL A 195 5.38 -0.61 31.85
CA VAL A 195 6.20 0.09 30.84
C VAL A 195 5.44 1.23 30.14
N LEU A 196 4.13 1.07 29.91
CA LEU A 196 3.29 2.11 29.30
C LEU A 196 3.01 3.28 30.24
N LEU A 197 3.21 3.10 31.55
CA LEU A 197 3.06 4.13 32.58
C LEU A 197 4.39 4.82 32.90
N SER A 198 5.51 4.37 32.30
CA SER A 198 6.85 4.82 32.67
C SER A 198 7.27 6.16 32.06
N GLY A 199 6.63 6.60 30.98
CA GLY A 199 7.05 7.77 30.18
C GLY A 199 8.35 7.56 29.39
N ASP A 200 8.97 6.38 29.45
CA ASP A 200 10.20 6.06 28.71
C ASP A 200 9.84 5.66 27.27
N HIS A 201 9.81 6.65 26.37
CA HIS A 201 9.42 6.48 24.96
C HIS A 201 10.17 5.33 24.27
N LYS A 202 11.47 5.19 24.51
CA LYS A 202 12.28 4.13 23.91
C LYS A 202 11.82 2.75 24.37
N LYS A 203 11.63 2.55 25.68
CA LYS A 203 11.13 1.26 26.20
C LYS A 203 9.71 0.97 25.75
N ILE A 204 8.88 2.00 25.63
CA ILE A 204 7.50 1.88 25.14
C ILE A 204 7.51 1.39 23.69
N ASP A 205 8.33 1.97 22.82
CA ASP A 205 8.40 1.57 21.42
C ASP A 205 9.03 0.18 21.23
N GLU A 206 10.05 -0.16 22.00
CA GLU A 206 10.61 -1.53 22.04
C GLU A 206 9.54 -2.55 22.48
N TRP A 207 8.75 -2.22 23.51
CA TRP A 207 7.67 -3.08 23.98
C TRP A 207 6.55 -3.21 22.94
N ARG A 208 6.18 -2.11 22.28
CA ARG A 208 5.16 -2.09 21.20
C ARG A 208 5.59 -2.99 20.04
N HIS A 209 6.82 -2.85 19.57
CA HIS A 209 7.35 -3.69 18.51
C HIS A 209 7.32 -5.17 18.92
N GLN A 210 7.82 -5.49 20.11
CA GLN A 210 7.84 -6.87 20.60
C GLN A 210 6.43 -7.48 20.68
N LYS A 211 5.43 -6.73 21.17
CA LYS A 211 4.04 -7.21 21.24
C LYS A 211 3.37 -7.34 19.88
N SER A 212 3.74 -6.48 18.93
CA SER A 212 3.32 -6.59 17.54
C SER A 212 3.84 -7.90 16.91
N LEU A 213 5.14 -8.22 17.08
CA LEU A 213 5.73 -9.48 16.61
C LEU A 213 5.04 -10.71 17.23
N GLU A 214 4.89 -10.72 18.56
CA GLU A 214 4.24 -11.83 19.30
C GLU A 214 2.81 -12.07 18.81
N ARG A 215 2.02 -10.99 18.67
CA ARG A 215 0.63 -11.07 18.22
C ARG A 215 0.52 -11.53 16.77
N THR A 216 1.37 -11.01 15.88
CA THR A 216 1.38 -11.38 14.46
C THR A 216 1.73 -12.85 14.33
N LYS A 217 2.80 -13.31 14.98
CA LYS A 217 3.21 -14.73 14.96
C LYS A 217 2.10 -15.66 15.47
N SER A 218 1.34 -15.24 16.48
CA SER A 218 0.26 -16.04 17.06
C SER A 218 -1.03 -16.03 16.23
N ARG A 219 -1.44 -14.89 15.67
CA ARG A 219 -2.77 -14.73 15.03
C ARG A 219 -2.74 -14.78 13.51
N ARG A 220 -1.64 -14.32 12.90
CA ARG A 220 -1.42 -14.25 11.45
C ARG A 220 0.00 -14.73 11.12
N PRO A 221 0.31 -16.01 11.37
CA PRO A 221 1.63 -16.58 11.07
C PRO A 221 1.98 -16.52 9.58
N ASP A 222 0.99 -16.38 8.69
CA ASP A 222 1.17 -16.04 7.28
C ASP A 222 1.80 -14.65 7.09
N LEU A 223 1.29 -13.61 7.77
CA LEU A 223 1.86 -12.27 7.73
C LEU A 223 3.25 -12.24 8.37
N PHE A 224 3.45 -12.92 9.50
CA PHE A 224 4.74 -12.97 10.17
C PHE A 224 5.84 -13.64 9.31
N ARG A 225 5.49 -14.67 8.52
CA ARG A 225 6.44 -15.26 7.56
C ARG A 225 6.81 -14.27 6.46
N ARG A 226 5.88 -13.39 6.10
CA ARG A 226 5.99 -12.36 5.06
C ARG A 226 6.53 -11.01 5.57
N SER A 227 6.74 -10.84 6.87
CA SER A 227 7.31 -9.61 7.43
C SER A 227 8.83 -9.55 7.20
N TYR A 228 9.32 -8.36 6.91
CA TYR A 228 10.75 -8.09 6.78
C TYR A 228 11.22 -7.10 7.83
N ARG A 229 12.45 -7.29 8.30
CA ARG A 229 13.17 -6.26 9.03
C ARG A 229 13.90 -5.38 8.02
N VAL A 230 13.49 -4.13 7.93
CA VAL A 230 14.09 -3.18 7.00
C VAL A 230 15.35 -2.58 7.61
N SER A 231 16.48 -2.70 6.91
CA SER A 231 17.73 -2.02 7.25
C SER A 231 18.20 -1.20 6.07
N CYS A 232 18.23 0.11 6.21
CA CYS A 232 18.79 1.01 5.22
C CYS A 232 20.24 1.32 5.57
N ILE A 233 21.15 1.00 4.67
CA ILE A 233 22.58 1.27 4.75
C ILE A 233 22.88 2.37 3.76
N TRP A 234 23.44 3.48 4.23
CA TRP A 234 23.75 4.60 3.35
C TRP A 234 25.18 5.10 3.50
N HIS A 235 25.73 5.59 2.40
CA HIS A 235 27.05 6.20 2.31
C HIS A 235 26.98 7.37 1.34
N GLY A 236 27.73 8.45 1.58
CA GLY A 236 27.68 9.64 0.74
C GLY A 236 27.50 10.91 1.56
N ASP A 237 26.89 11.93 0.96
CA ASP A 237 26.62 13.22 1.60
C ASP A 237 25.31 13.24 2.39
N GLU A 238 24.98 14.38 3.00
CA GLU A 238 23.74 14.55 3.77
C GLU A 238 22.47 14.34 2.94
N ARG A 239 22.52 14.60 1.63
CA ARG A 239 21.37 14.39 0.72
C ARG A 239 21.06 12.90 0.59
N THR A 240 22.10 12.10 0.40
CA THR A 240 22.01 10.63 0.39
C THR A 240 21.44 10.11 1.71
N GLY A 241 21.90 10.69 2.84
CA GLY A 241 21.37 10.40 4.17
C GLY A 241 19.88 10.74 4.33
N GLY A 242 19.45 11.92 3.87
CA GLY A 242 18.05 12.33 3.92
C GLY A 242 17.13 11.43 3.11
N VAL A 243 17.56 11.02 1.90
CA VAL A 243 16.82 10.03 1.08
C VAL A 243 16.72 8.68 1.79
N ALA A 244 17.81 8.23 2.44
CA ALA A 244 17.84 6.98 3.19
C ALA A 244 16.87 7.00 4.39
N GLU A 245 16.85 8.10 5.14
CA GLU A 245 15.93 8.29 6.28
C GLU A 245 14.48 8.29 5.81
N LEU A 246 14.16 9.12 4.82
CA LEU A 246 12.80 9.23 4.27
C LEU A 246 12.31 7.90 3.69
N LEU A 247 13.12 7.22 2.86
CA LEU A 247 12.73 5.94 2.28
C LEU A 247 12.50 4.87 3.36
N THR A 248 13.34 4.86 4.41
CA THR A 248 13.16 3.92 5.52
C THR A 248 11.85 4.17 6.25
N GLU A 249 11.54 5.42 6.55
CA GLU A 249 10.28 5.83 7.20
C GLU A 249 9.06 5.42 6.38
N LYS A 250 9.10 5.63 5.05
CA LYS A 250 8.01 5.24 4.15
C LYS A 250 7.90 3.73 3.96
N LEU A 251 8.92 2.94 4.28
CA LEU A 251 8.88 1.48 4.14
C LEU A 251 8.55 0.76 5.43
N SER A 252 9.01 1.27 6.57
CA SER A 252 8.92 0.55 7.84
C SER A 252 8.90 1.46 9.04
N ARG A 253 8.00 1.15 9.98
CA ARG A 253 7.95 1.81 11.29
C ARG A 253 9.18 1.53 12.12
N TYR A 254 9.70 0.31 12.01
CA TYR A 254 10.80 -0.20 12.83
C TYR A 254 12.09 -0.34 12.04
N GLY A 255 12.16 0.31 10.87
CA GLY A 255 13.32 0.33 10.01
C GLY A 255 14.53 0.94 10.70
N LYS A 256 15.74 0.45 10.36
CA LYS A 256 17.00 0.95 10.91
C LYS A 256 17.81 1.63 9.83
N VAL A 257 18.29 2.84 10.12
CA VAL A 257 19.22 3.56 9.25
C VAL A 257 20.65 3.42 9.79
N LEU A 258 21.57 2.97 8.93
CA LEU A 258 22.97 2.73 9.25
C LEU A 258 23.87 3.60 8.37
N ASN A 259 24.51 4.59 8.99
CA ASN A 259 25.42 5.53 8.33
C ASN A 259 26.81 4.91 8.13
N PHE A 260 27.10 4.44 6.92
CA PHE A 260 28.36 3.81 6.55
C PHE A 260 29.49 4.80 6.21
N ASN A 261 29.25 6.12 6.32
CA ASN A 261 30.37 7.07 6.45
C ASN A 261 31.14 6.82 7.75
N ARG A 262 30.49 6.26 8.77
CA ARG A 262 31.12 5.90 10.04
C ARG A 262 31.81 4.55 9.93
N ARG A 263 33.14 4.56 9.81
CA ARG A 263 33.97 3.34 9.72
C ARG A 263 33.71 2.32 10.83
N LYS A 264 33.37 2.76 12.05
CA LYS A 264 32.98 1.87 13.16
C LYS A 264 31.77 1.01 12.81
N LEU A 265 30.75 1.57 12.15
CA LEU A 265 29.55 0.84 11.75
C LEU A 265 29.85 -0.13 10.60
N ARG A 266 30.66 0.29 9.61
CA ARG A 266 31.15 -0.62 8.55
C ARG A 266 31.89 -1.84 9.12
N ASN A 267 32.73 -1.60 10.14
CA ASN A 267 33.55 -2.64 10.74
C ASN A 267 32.82 -3.58 11.70
N GLN A 268 31.63 -3.21 12.19
CA GLN A 268 30.80 -4.11 13.00
C GLN A 268 30.31 -5.32 12.20
N GLY A 269 30.26 -5.19 10.87
CA GLY A 269 29.72 -6.20 9.98
C GLY A 269 28.22 -6.41 10.16
N GLY A 270 27.67 -7.37 9.43
CA GLY A 270 26.26 -7.70 9.52
C GLY A 270 25.96 -9.00 8.79
N LEU A 271 25.26 -9.90 9.47
CA LEU A 271 24.68 -11.09 8.87
C LEU A 271 23.17 -10.87 8.75
N PHE A 272 22.69 -10.84 7.52
CA PHE A 272 21.27 -10.71 7.22
C PHE A 272 20.71 -12.06 6.75
N GLY A 273 19.47 -12.35 7.14
CA GLY A 273 18.76 -13.57 6.78
C GLY A 273 17.68 -13.31 5.72
N GLN A 274 16.87 -14.34 5.50
CA GLN A 274 15.77 -14.33 4.50
C GLN A 274 14.60 -13.41 4.88
N GLN A 275 14.48 -13.03 6.16
CA GLN A 275 13.46 -12.08 6.64
C GLN A 275 14.01 -10.65 6.80
N ASP A 276 15.16 -10.35 6.20
CA ASP A 276 15.71 -9.00 6.16
C ASP A 276 15.56 -8.43 4.75
N LEU A 277 15.19 -7.15 4.68
CA LEU A 277 15.25 -6.34 3.48
C LEU A 277 16.31 -5.27 3.69
N VAL A 278 17.36 -5.28 2.86
CA VAL A 278 18.46 -4.32 2.98
C VAL A 278 18.39 -3.32 1.84
N ILE A 279 18.34 -2.03 2.18
CA ILE A 279 18.30 -0.95 1.20
C ILE A 279 19.66 -0.28 1.22
N PHE A 280 20.35 -0.29 0.09
CA PHE A 280 21.61 0.42 -0.09
C PHE A 280 21.32 1.75 -0.77
N VAL A 281 21.65 2.85 -0.10
CA VAL A 281 21.48 4.21 -0.63
C VAL A 281 22.84 4.87 -0.76
N VAL A 282 23.27 5.11 -1.99
CA VAL A 282 24.63 5.56 -2.31
C VAL A 282 24.60 6.71 -3.32
N PRO A 283 25.65 7.56 -3.40
CA PRO A 283 25.78 8.49 -4.51
C PRO A 283 25.91 7.74 -5.83
N GLY A 284 25.50 8.33 -6.96
CA GLY A 284 25.70 7.69 -8.27
C GLY A 284 27.17 7.52 -8.68
N GLN A 285 28.09 8.13 -7.94
CA GLN A 285 29.51 7.80 -8.01
C GLN A 285 30.06 7.53 -6.61
N LEU A 286 30.42 6.28 -6.33
CA LEU A 286 31.19 5.96 -5.13
C LEU A 286 32.60 6.53 -5.21
N PRO A 287 33.15 7.08 -4.11
CA PRO A 287 34.56 7.45 -4.06
C PRO A 287 35.43 6.19 -4.19
N GLU A 288 36.59 6.30 -4.86
CA GLU A 288 37.58 5.22 -4.91
C GLU A 288 37.95 4.78 -3.48
N GLN A 289 37.80 3.49 -3.20
CA GLN A 289 38.05 2.95 -1.86
C GLN A 289 39.41 2.24 -1.80
N PRO A 290 40.21 2.48 -0.75
CA PRO A 290 41.47 1.78 -0.58
C PRO A 290 41.23 0.26 -0.41
N PRO A 291 42.16 -0.60 -0.88
CA PRO A 291 42.04 -2.05 -0.73
C PRO A 291 41.83 -2.46 0.74
N GLY A 292 40.74 -3.17 1.02
CA GLY A 292 40.41 -3.62 2.38
C GLY A 292 39.59 -2.65 3.24
N ASP A 293 39.07 -1.56 2.66
CA ASP A 293 38.05 -0.68 3.28
C ASP A 293 36.74 -0.66 2.45
N GLY A 294 36.43 -1.78 1.80
CA GLY A 294 35.28 -1.90 0.91
C GLY A 294 33.95 -1.69 1.65
N LEU A 295 33.04 -0.91 1.06
CA LEU A 295 31.79 -0.46 1.68
C LEU A 295 30.97 -1.61 2.28
N TYR A 296 30.90 -2.72 1.54
CA TYR A 296 30.11 -3.91 1.90
C TYR A 296 30.98 -5.06 2.40
N GLN A 297 32.28 -4.86 2.63
CA GLN A 297 33.24 -5.94 2.85
C GLN A 297 32.88 -6.85 4.03
N ARG A 298 32.33 -6.28 5.12
CA ARG A 298 31.95 -7.00 6.35
C ARG A 298 30.48 -7.44 6.38
N LEU A 299 29.74 -7.25 5.29
CA LEU A 299 28.36 -7.70 5.16
C LEU A 299 28.29 -9.09 4.53
N ALA A 300 27.30 -9.86 4.96
CA ALA A 300 26.89 -11.13 4.38
C ALA A 300 25.36 -11.26 4.45
N GLY A 301 24.75 -11.73 3.37
CA GLY A 301 23.35 -12.11 3.28
C GLY A 301 23.20 -13.64 3.23
N LYS A 302 21.99 -14.11 3.51
CA LYS A 302 21.57 -15.50 3.31
C LYS A 302 20.22 -15.48 2.60
N ASP A 303 20.27 -15.41 1.27
CA ASP A 303 19.14 -15.13 0.38
C ASP A 303 18.37 -13.88 0.84
N THR A 304 19.14 -12.85 1.21
CA THR A 304 18.61 -11.60 1.74
C THR A 304 18.23 -10.68 0.59
N LEU A 305 16.98 -10.23 0.54
CA LEU A 305 16.54 -9.29 -0.47
C LEU A 305 17.24 -7.93 -0.30
N PHE A 306 17.69 -7.35 -1.41
CA PHE A 306 18.22 -5.99 -1.41
C PHE A 306 17.63 -5.08 -2.47
N VAL A 307 17.61 -3.79 -2.15
CA VAL A 307 17.31 -2.70 -3.09
C VAL A 307 18.54 -1.81 -3.17
N LEU A 308 18.95 -1.41 -4.37
CA LEU A 308 19.98 -0.39 -4.57
C LEU A 308 19.32 0.89 -5.07
N LEU A 309 19.53 2.00 -4.36
CA LEU A 309 19.07 3.33 -4.74
C LEU A 309 20.26 4.27 -4.88
N THR A 310 20.47 4.79 -6.07
CA THR A 310 21.53 5.78 -6.33
C THR A 310 20.97 7.20 -6.32
N VAL A 311 21.70 8.11 -5.67
CA VAL A 311 21.32 9.52 -5.49
C VAL A 311 22.31 10.42 -6.23
N GLY A 312 21.84 11.07 -7.30
CA GLY A 312 22.62 12.01 -8.12
C GLY A 312 23.65 11.36 -9.07
N GLY A 313 23.74 11.86 -10.31
CA GLY A 313 24.73 11.45 -11.32
C GLY A 313 24.22 11.62 -12.76
N GLU A 314 25.07 12.10 -13.67
CA GLU A 314 24.87 11.99 -15.12
C GLU A 314 25.71 10.80 -15.62
N GLU A 315 25.05 9.81 -16.22
CA GLU A 315 25.62 8.67 -16.95
C GLU A 315 26.34 7.56 -16.14
N ARG A 316 25.84 6.32 -16.33
CA ARG A 316 26.14 5.06 -15.62
C ARG A 316 27.59 4.55 -15.71
N ARG A 317 28.01 3.82 -14.66
CA ARG A 317 28.66 2.47 -14.72
C ARG A 317 28.94 1.77 -13.37
N ALA A 318 28.78 2.43 -12.22
CA ALA A 318 29.15 1.87 -10.90
C ALA A 318 28.19 0.77 -10.38
N ASP A 319 26.93 0.76 -10.84
CA ASP A 319 25.89 -0.09 -10.24
C ASP A 319 26.10 -1.59 -10.46
N GLU A 320 26.64 -2.01 -11.61
CA GLU A 320 26.75 -3.44 -11.96
C GLU A 320 27.78 -4.17 -11.11
N GLU A 321 28.94 -3.55 -10.85
CA GLU A 321 29.98 -4.14 -10.00
C GLU A 321 29.52 -4.25 -8.54
N GLU A 322 28.83 -3.23 -8.02
CA GLU A 322 28.25 -3.24 -6.68
C GLU A 322 27.20 -4.33 -6.51
N ARG A 323 26.29 -4.46 -7.48
CA ARG A 323 25.26 -5.51 -7.49
C ARG A 323 25.90 -6.89 -7.48
N LEU A 324 26.87 -7.15 -8.36
CA LEU A 324 27.60 -8.42 -8.39
C LEU A 324 28.36 -8.68 -7.07
N GLN A 325 28.90 -7.63 -6.43
CA GLN A 325 29.56 -7.76 -5.13
C GLN A 325 28.57 -8.16 -4.03
N LEU A 326 27.38 -7.57 -4.00
CA LEU A 326 26.30 -7.90 -3.06
C LEU A 326 25.76 -9.31 -3.31
N GLU A 327 25.54 -9.70 -4.56
CA GLU A 327 25.11 -11.06 -4.92
C GLU A 327 26.10 -12.14 -4.48
N ARG A 328 27.40 -11.92 -4.71
CA ARG A 328 28.48 -12.81 -4.23
C ARG A 328 28.52 -12.92 -2.71
N LYS A 329 27.92 -11.96 -1.99
CA LYS A 329 27.81 -11.94 -0.53
C LYS A 329 26.52 -12.57 -0.01
N GLY A 330 25.70 -13.15 -0.88
CA GLY A 330 24.45 -13.85 -0.51
C GLY A 330 23.22 -12.95 -0.42
N PHE A 331 23.27 -11.78 -1.05
CA PHE A 331 22.09 -10.94 -1.26
C PHE A 331 21.42 -11.27 -2.60
N SER A 332 20.11 -11.07 -2.69
CA SER A 332 19.30 -11.30 -3.89
C SER A 332 18.61 -10.00 -4.29
N GLU A 333 18.80 -9.58 -5.53
CA GLU A 333 18.27 -8.31 -5.99
C GLU A 333 16.75 -8.31 -6.06
N LEU A 334 16.14 -7.31 -5.44
CA LEU A 334 14.72 -7.01 -5.58
C LEU A 334 14.48 -5.93 -6.64
N ALA A 335 15.26 -4.84 -6.59
CA ALA A 335 15.13 -3.70 -7.48
C ALA A 335 16.36 -2.78 -7.43
N VAL A 336 16.51 -2.00 -8.50
CA VAL A 336 17.46 -0.89 -8.60
C VAL A 336 16.69 0.37 -9.00
N PHE A 337 17.00 1.49 -8.36
CA PHE A 337 16.39 2.79 -8.62
C PHE A 337 17.46 3.87 -8.72
N GLU A 338 17.18 4.88 -9.54
CA GLU A 338 18.05 6.04 -9.71
C GLU A 338 17.20 7.32 -9.48
N VAL A 339 17.68 8.22 -8.63
CA VAL A 339 17.01 9.49 -8.32
C VAL A 339 17.96 10.67 -8.41
N PRO A 340 17.50 11.85 -8.85
CA PRO A 340 18.31 13.06 -8.82
C PRO A 340 18.57 13.50 -7.36
N ALA A 341 19.58 14.35 -7.16
CA ALA A 341 19.98 14.79 -5.83
C ALA A 341 18.92 15.65 -5.11
N ASP A 342 18.02 16.28 -5.86
CA ASP A 342 16.90 17.11 -5.41
C ASP A 342 15.55 16.40 -5.54
N VAL A 343 15.55 15.08 -5.37
CA VAL A 343 14.35 14.23 -5.52
C VAL A 343 13.20 14.69 -4.60
N PRO A 344 12.00 14.96 -5.16
CA PRO A 344 10.82 15.26 -4.35
C PRO A 344 10.40 14.07 -3.49
N GLU A 345 9.84 14.34 -2.30
CA GLU A 345 9.34 13.31 -1.37
C GLU A 345 8.34 12.35 -2.05
N GLU A 346 7.42 12.88 -2.87
CA GLU A 346 6.44 12.07 -3.60
C GLU A 346 7.12 10.98 -4.46
N LYS A 347 8.29 11.26 -5.06
CA LYS A 347 9.04 10.29 -5.85
C LYS A 347 9.62 9.17 -4.97
N ILE A 348 10.07 9.49 -3.75
CA ILE A 348 10.52 8.50 -2.76
C ILE A 348 9.35 7.65 -2.28
N GLU A 349 8.18 8.24 -2.07
CA GLU A 349 6.97 7.49 -1.75
C GLU A 349 6.58 6.54 -2.88
N ARG A 350 6.74 6.93 -4.15
CA ARG A 350 6.53 6.02 -5.30
C ARG A 350 7.49 4.84 -5.27
N ILE A 351 8.77 5.09 -4.99
CA ILE A 351 9.78 4.02 -4.87
C ILE A 351 9.41 3.06 -3.73
N ALA A 352 9.01 3.58 -2.57
CA ALA A 352 8.55 2.75 -1.45
C ALA A 352 7.38 1.84 -1.84
N LEU A 353 6.38 2.37 -2.55
CA LEU A 353 5.23 1.60 -3.04
C LEU A 353 5.66 0.51 -4.04
N GLU A 354 6.54 0.84 -4.98
CA GLU A 354 7.05 -0.13 -5.96
C GLU A 354 7.85 -1.27 -5.31
N ILE A 355 8.65 -0.96 -4.27
CA ILE A 355 9.33 -1.98 -3.47
C ILE A 355 8.30 -2.92 -2.82
N ARG A 356 7.25 -2.38 -2.20
CA ARG A 356 6.20 -3.21 -1.57
C ARG A 356 5.46 -4.07 -2.58
N LYS A 357 5.15 -3.55 -3.78
CA LYS A 357 4.54 -4.33 -4.87
C LYS A 357 5.41 -5.50 -5.30
N LYS A 358 6.72 -5.28 -5.47
CA LYS A 358 7.67 -6.34 -5.83
C LYS A 358 7.78 -7.40 -4.75
N ILE A 359 7.81 -6.99 -3.48
CA ILE A 359 7.78 -7.94 -2.35
C ILE A 359 6.50 -8.77 -2.37
N LEU A 360 5.35 -8.12 -2.57
CA LEU A 360 4.05 -8.80 -2.60
C LEU A 360 3.99 -9.82 -3.75
N ALA A 361 4.54 -9.50 -4.93
CA ALA A 361 4.60 -10.41 -6.05
C ALA A 361 5.39 -11.70 -5.71
N ILE A 362 6.57 -11.56 -5.10
CA ILE A 362 7.39 -12.71 -4.65
C ILE A 362 6.62 -13.58 -3.64
N GLN A 363 5.79 -12.97 -2.79
CA GLN A 363 5.05 -13.67 -1.75
C GLN A 363 3.76 -14.36 -2.21
N ILE A 364 3.25 -14.02 -3.40
CA ILE A 364 2.11 -14.68 -4.03
C ILE A 364 2.58 -15.96 -4.74
N ASP A 365 3.81 -15.98 -5.23
CA ASP A 365 4.41 -17.14 -5.93
C ASP A 365 4.99 -18.21 -4.96
N MET A 366 5.00 -17.94 -3.66
CA MET A 366 5.44 -18.84 -2.57
C MET A 366 4.28 -19.37 -1.73
#